data_AF-A0A073KNB9-F1
#
_entry.id   AF-A0A073KNB9-F1
#
_cell.length_a   1.000
_cell.length_b   1.000
_cell.length_c   1.000
_cell.angle_alpha   90.00
_cell.angle_beta   90.00
_cell.angle_gamma   90.00
#
_symmetry.space_group_name_H-M   'P 1'
#
loop_
_entity.id
_entity.type
_entity.pdbx_description
1 polymer ?
#
loop_
_entity_poly.entity_id
_entity_poly.type
_entity_poly.pdbx_seq_one_letter_code
_entity_poly.pdbx_strand_id
1 'polypeptide(L)'
;MNESEQLERCIRELNLMLENNEFWEHFTDHMIIAFAFFGLGILFSAWLFIYLLKRKIKFDYDIPKGTIMRFIHGDKKWFIVRPVTTMQFFDIIVLCFFDRGKDKFIEKHSQRRVRAITICIVVLIVLFALSGIMLVLSALAIDVNIFNRLKGWFVW
;
A
#
# COMPACT_ATOMS: atom_id res chain seq x y z
N MET A 1 -1.04 53.72 -17.69
CA MET A 1 -1.71 52.41 -17.59
C MET A 1 -3.19 52.71 -17.52
N ASN A 2 -3.97 52.21 -18.47
CA ASN A 2 -5.35 52.66 -18.66
C ASN A 2 -6.27 52.00 -17.62
N GLU A 3 -7.31 52.69 -17.12
CA GLU A 3 -8.23 52.13 -16.13
C GLU A 3 -8.91 50.84 -16.63
N SER A 4 -9.12 50.72 -17.95
CA SER A 4 -9.63 49.51 -18.59
C SER A 4 -8.69 48.32 -18.48
N GLU A 5 -7.37 48.53 -18.59
CA GLU A 5 -6.36 47.47 -18.45
C GLU A 5 -6.25 46.99 -16.99
N GLN A 6 -6.41 47.89 -16.03
CA GLN A 6 -6.43 47.53 -14.61
C GLN A 6 -7.68 46.70 -14.27
N LEU A 7 -8.84 47.08 -14.82
CA LEU A 7 -10.09 46.36 -14.63
C LEU A 7 -10.04 44.95 -15.24
N GLU A 8 -9.52 44.80 -16.46
CA GLU A 8 -9.34 43.48 -17.10
C GLU A 8 -8.39 42.58 -16.33
N ARG A 9 -7.29 43.12 -15.79
CA ARG A 9 -6.38 42.35 -14.92
C ARG A 9 -7.06 41.91 -13.64
N CYS A 10 -7.82 42.79 -13.00
CA CYS A 10 -8.51 42.48 -11.75
C CYS A 10 -9.59 41.40 -11.95
N ILE A 11 -10.38 41.48 -13.02
CA ILE A 11 -11.36 40.45 -13.39
C ILE A 11 -10.68 39.11 -13.68
N ARG A 12 -9.53 39.13 -14.39
CA ARG A 12 -8.76 37.92 -14.69
C ARG A 12 -8.20 37.27 -13.42
N GLU A 13 -7.62 38.06 -12.51
CA GLU A 13 -7.12 37.56 -11.22
C GLU A 13 -8.27 37.01 -10.35
N LEU A 14 -9.42 37.67 -10.32
CA LEU A 14 -10.59 37.20 -9.58
C LEU A 14 -11.10 35.84 -10.12
N ASN A 15 -11.17 35.68 -11.44
CA ASN A 15 -11.57 34.41 -12.07
C ASN A 15 -10.56 33.29 -11.77
N LEU A 16 -9.26 33.60 -11.79
CA LEU A 16 -8.21 32.64 -11.41
C LEU A 16 -8.29 32.26 -9.92
N MET A 17 -8.66 33.19 -9.04
CA MET A 17 -8.86 32.90 -7.62
C MET A 17 -10.08 32.01 -7.39
N LEU A 18 -11.19 32.25 -8.11
CA LEU A 18 -12.39 31.42 -8.02
C LEU A 18 -12.15 29.99 -8.51
N GLU A 19 -11.50 29.84 -9.67
CA GLU A 19 -11.18 28.53 -10.25
C GLU A 19 -10.19 27.73 -9.38
N ASN A 20 -9.19 28.41 -8.80
CA ASN A 20 -8.28 27.78 -7.85
C ASN A 20 -8.97 27.38 -6.53
N ASN A 21 -9.96 28.14 -6.06
CA ASN A 21 -10.61 27.87 -4.79
C ASN A 21 -11.42 26.55 -4.83
N GLU A 22 -12.19 26.33 -5.91
CA GLU A 22 -12.91 25.06 -6.11
C GLU A 22 -11.94 23.87 -6.24
N PHE A 23 -10.81 24.06 -6.93
CA PHE A 23 -9.76 23.05 -7.03
C PHE A 23 -9.18 22.67 -5.66
N TRP A 24 -8.81 23.67 -4.85
CA TRP A 24 -8.23 23.43 -3.52
C TRP A 24 -9.22 22.77 -2.57
N GLU A 25 -10.49 23.18 -2.60
CA GLU A 25 -11.55 22.56 -1.81
C GLU A 25 -11.70 21.07 -2.17
N HIS A 26 -11.84 20.75 -3.45
CA HIS A 26 -11.92 19.35 -3.91
C HIS A 26 -10.65 18.55 -3.58
N PHE A 27 -9.47 19.13 -3.78
CA PHE A 27 -8.21 18.45 -3.48
C PHE A 27 -8.06 18.15 -1.98
N THR A 28 -8.37 19.11 -1.12
CA THR A 28 -8.33 18.95 0.33
C THR A 28 -9.33 17.90 0.80
N ASP A 29 -10.55 17.87 0.26
CA ASP A 29 -11.54 16.84 0.57
C ASP A 29 -11.05 15.44 0.21
N HIS A 30 -10.50 15.25 -0.99
CA HIS A 30 -9.95 13.96 -1.41
C HIS A 30 -8.78 13.52 -0.52
N MET A 31 -7.93 14.46 -0.08
CA MET A 31 -6.83 14.18 0.85
C MET A 31 -7.34 13.78 2.24
N ILE A 32 -8.34 14.46 2.77
CA ILE A 32 -8.95 14.13 4.07
C ILE A 32 -9.58 12.74 4.00
N ILE A 33 -10.32 12.43 2.95
CA ILE A 33 -10.95 11.12 2.73
C ILE A 33 -9.88 10.03 2.63
N ALA A 34 -8.84 10.23 1.80
CA ALA A 34 -7.75 9.29 1.64
C ALA A 34 -7.01 9.04 2.97
N PHE A 35 -6.77 10.09 3.75
CA PHE A 35 -6.15 9.99 5.06
C PHE A 35 -7.02 9.20 6.06
N ALA A 36 -8.33 9.45 6.08
CA ALA A 36 -9.27 8.72 6.93
C ALA A 36 -9.30 7.22 6.59
N PHE A 37 -9.39 6.87 5.30
CA PHE A 37 -9.34 5.47 4.87
C PHE A 37 -7.98 4.81 5.14
N PHE A 38 -6.88 5.55 4.99
CA PHE A 38 -5.54 5.07 5.32
C PHE A 38 -5.42 4.75 6.82
N GLY A 39 -5.88 5.66 7.69
CA GLY A 39 -5.93 5.45 9.14
C GLY A 39 -6.77 4.23 9.52
N LEU A 40 -7.96 4.09 8.92
CA LEU A 40 -8.83 2.93 9.12
C LEU A 40 -8.15 1.63 8.66
N GLY A 41 -7.46 1.67 7.52
CA GLY A 41 -6.67 0.56 6.99
C GLY A 41 -5.55 0.12 7.95
N ILE A 42 -4.84 1.08 8.55
CA ILE A 42 -3.81 0.80 9.57
C ILE A 42 -4.44 0.13 10.80
N LEU A 43 -5.53 0.69 11.34
CA LEU A 43 -6.20 0.15 12.52
C LEU A 43 -6.72 -1.27 12.27
N PHE A 44 -7.35 -1.49 11.12
CA PHE A 44 -7.82 -2.81 10.71
C PHE A 44 -6.67 -3.81 10.55
N SER A 45 -5.57 -3.39 9.92
CA SER A 45 -4.38 -4.22 9.74
C SER A 45 -3.72 -4.58 11.07
N ALA A 46 -3.62 -3.63 12.00
CA ALA A 46 -3.09 -3.85 13.34
C ALA A 46 -3.98 -4.82 14.14
N TRP A 47 -5.30 -4.66 14.08
CA TRP A 47 -6.25 -5.58 14.70
C TRP A 47 -6.12 -6.99 14.15
N LEU A 48 -6.08 -7.14 12.82
CA LEU A 48 -5.90 -8.42 12.13
C LEU A 48 -4.57 -9.06 12.53
N PHE A 49 -3.51 -8.28 12.60
CA PHE A 49 -2.19 -8.75 12.98
C PHE A 49 -2.15 -9.26 14.43
N ILE A 50 -2.71 -8.51 15.38
CA ILE A 50 -2.84 -8.94 16.78
C ILE A 50 -3.69 -10.22 16.87
N TYR A 51 -4.77 -10.30 16.10
CA TYR A 51 -5.63 -11.49 16.04
C TYR A 51 -4.84 -12.73 15.59
N LEU A 52 -4.05 -12.61 14.51
CA LEU A 52 -3.19 -13.69 14.02
C LEU A 52 -2.13 -14.10 15.05
N LEU A 53 -1.45 -13.14 15.67
CA LEU A 53 -0.44 -13.41 16.70
C LEU A 53 -1.03 -14.08 17.95
N LYS A 54 -2.26 -13.76 18.33
CA LYS A 54 -2.89 -14.40 19.50
C LYS A 54 -3.39 -15.81 19.19
N ARG A 55 -4.02 -16.01 18.03
CA ARG A 55 -4.78 -17.24 17.72
C ARG A 55 -4.08 -18.23 16.81
N LYS A 56 -3.18 -17.78 15.93
CA LYS A 56 -2.61 -18.60 14.86
C LYS A 56 -1.08 -18.74 14.95
N ILE A 57 -0.35 -17.71 15.39
CA ILE A 57 1.11 -17.72 15.39
C ILE A 57 1.65 -17.80 16.82
N LYS A 58 2.67 -18.61 17.06
CA LYS A 58 3.42 -18.68 18.31
C LYS A 58 4.91 -18.58 17.98
N PHE A 59 5.62 -17.68 18.65
CA PHE A 59 7.07 -17.60 18.54
C PHE A 59 7.69 -18.54 19.56
N ASP A 60 8.56 -19.40 19.09
CA ASP A 60 9.30 -20.34 19.91
C ASP A 60 10.80 -20.17 19.60
N TYR A 61 11.58 -19.89 20.63
CA TYR A 61 13.01 -19.61 20.48
C TYR A 61 13.86 -20.89 20.60
N ASP A 62 13.26 -22.01 20.97
CA ASP A 62 13.95 -23.30 21.15
C ASP A 62 14.04 -24.06 19.82
N ILE A 63 13.13 -23.80 18.87
CA ILE A 63 13.20 -24.39 17.54
C ILE A 63 14.32 -23.76 16.68
N PRO A 64 14.88 -24.47 15.69
CA PRO A 64 15.92 -23.92 14.82
C PRO A 64 15.44 -22.68 14.05
N LYS A 65 16.33 -21.69 13.92
CA LYS A 65 16.07 -20.46 13.15
C LYS A 65 15.64 -20.79 11.72
N GLY A 66 14.60 -20.11 11.23
CA GLY A 66 14.04 -20.29 9.88
C GLY A 66 13.02 -21.43 9.78
N THR A 67 12.70 -22.09 10.90
CA THR A 67 11.73 -23.18 10.91
C THR A 67 10.32 -22.66 11.12
N ILE A 68 9.38 -23.23 10.36
CA ILE A 68 7.94 -23.00 10.48
C ILE A 68 7.29 -24.37 10.67
N MET A 69 6.72 -24.61 11.85
CA MET A 69 6.04 -25.86 12.18
C MET A 69 4.54 -25.62 12.33
N ARG A 70 3.74 -26.58 11.90
CA ARG A 70 2.29 -26.61 12.10
C ARG A 70 1.98 -27.53 13.28
N PHE A 71 1.37 -26.95 14.31
CA PHE A 71 0.84 -27.68 15.45
C PHE A 71 -0.68 -27.73 15.36
N ILE A 72 -1.23 -28.93 15.21
CA ILE A 72 -2.67 -29.17 15.16
C ILE A 72 -3.04 -29.89 16.46
N HIS A 73 -3.91 -29.28 17.27
CA HIS A 73 -4.42 -29.87 18.50
C HIS A 73 -5.93 -29.68 18.56
N GLY A 74 -6.67 -30.79 18.37
CA GLY A 74 -8.10 -30.75 18.08
C GLY A 74 -8.39 -29.90 16.84
N ASP A 75 -9.34 -28.98 16.95
CA ASP A 75 -9.71 -28.05 15.86
C ASP A 75 -8.82 -26.80 15.77
N LYS A 76 -7.86 -26.65 16.70
CA LYS A 76 -6.97 -25.49 16.73
C LYS A 76 -5.69 -25.79 15.97
N LYS A 77 -5.36 -24.87 15.06
CA LYS A 77 -4.15 -24.90 14.23
C LYS A 77 -3.28 -23.70 14.56
N TRP A 78 -2.08 -23.98 15.06
CA TRP A 78 -1.06 -23.00 15.40
C TRP A 78 0.17 -23.18 14.51
N PHE A 79 0.84 -22.07 14.22
CA PHE A 79 2.13 -22.02 13.56
C PHE A 79 3.17 -21.65 14.59
N ILE A 80 4.05 -22.58 14.90
CA ILE A 80 5.20 -22.35 15.77
C ILE A 80 6.35 -21.92 14.86
N VAL A 81 6.82 -20.68 15.04
CA VAL A 81 7.71 -20.04 14.07
C VAL A 81 8.91 -19.37 14.74
N ARG A 82 10.05 -19.45 14.08
CA ARG A 82 11.24 -18.67 14.41
C ARG A 82 11.80 -18.02 13.15
N PRO A 83 11.23 -16.89 12.70
CA PRO A 83 11.68 -16.22 11.49
C PRO A 83 13.12 -15.69 11.65
N VAL A 84 13.88 -15.72 10.57
CA VAL A 84 15.23 -15.12 10.48
C VAL A 84 15.16 -13.73 9.85
N THR A 85 14.27 -13.57 8.88
CA THR A 85 14.15 -12.33 8.09
C THR A 85 12.73 -11.77 8.16
N THR A 86 12.62 -10.46 7.95
CA THR A 86 11.33 -9.77 7.80
C THR A 86 10.50 -10.36 6.65
N MET A 87 11.15 -10.77 5.56
CA MET A 87 10.46 -11.44 4.45
C MET A 87 9.84 -12.79 4.87
N GLN A 88 10.55 -13.59 5.67
CA GLN A 88 9.97 -14.83 6.22
C GLN A 88 8.78 -14.54 7.15
N PHE A 89 8.82 -13.42 7.87
CA PHE A 89 7.70 -12.98 8.69
C PHE A 89 6.44 -12.72 7.85
N PHE A 90 6.57 -11.99 6.75
CA PHE A 90 5.47 -11.79 5.80
C PHE A 90 4.99 -13.11 5.18
N ASP A 91 5.91 -13.99 4.78
CA ASP A 91 5.55 -15.32 4.28
C ASP A 91 4.73 -16.11 5.32
N ILE A 92 5.05 -16.05 6.61
CA ILE A 92 4.28 -16.68 7.69
C ILE A 92 2.87 -16.08 7.80
N ILE A 93 2.73 -14.75 7.71
CA ILE A 93 1.42 -14.08 7.77
C ILE A 93 0.55 -14.55 6.60
N VAL A 94 1.07 -14.51 5.38
CA VAL A 94 0.35 -14.96 4.18
C VAL A 94 -0.02 -16.44 4.30
N LEU A 95 0.91 -17.26 4.81
CA LEU A 95 0.65 -18.67 5.05
C LEU A 95 -0.49 -18.88 6.05
N CYS A 96 -0.62 -18.06 7.10
CA CYS A 96 -1.75 -18.16 8.03
C CYS A 96 -3.12 -18.00 7.38
N PHE A 97 -3.23 -17.24 6.29
CA PHE A 97 -4.48 -17.05 5.53
C PHE A 97 -4.72 -18.14 4.49
N PHE A 98 -3.67 -18.55 3.78
CA PHE A 98 -3.80 -19.45 2.62
C PHE A 98 -3.44 -20.91 2.90
N ASP A 99 -3.14 -21.27 4.15
CA ASP A 99 -2.67 -22.60 4.46
C ASP A 99 -3.77 -23.69 4.46
N ARG A 100 -3.71 -24.56 3.45
CA ARG A 100 -4.59 -25.73 3.29
C ARG A 100 -3.95 -27.06 3.73
N GLY A 101 -2.68 -27.07 4.16
CA GLY A 101 -1.98 -28.32 4.48
C GLY A 101 -2.38 -28.92 5.84
N LYS A 102 -2.15 -30.23 5.99
CA LYS A 102 -2.32 -30.98 7.24
C LYS A 102 -1.00 -31.44 7.88
N ASP A 103 0.10 -31.47 7.12
CA ASP A 103 1.41 -31.93 7.58
C ASP A 103 2.02 -31.08 8.70
N LYS A 104 2.80 -31.71 9.57
CA LYS A 104 3.46 -31.02 10.70
C LYS A 104 4.54 -30.02 10.25
N PHE A 105 5.19 -30.30 9.13
CA PHE A 105 6.22 -29.42 8.55
C PHE A 105 5.72 -28.81 7.26
N ILE A 106 6.12 -27.57 7.01
CA ILE A 106 5.80 -26.90 5.74
C ILE A 106 6.81 -27.33 4.70
N GLU A 107 6.33 -28.06 3.69
CA GLU A 107 7.16 -28.46 2.56
C GLU A 107 7.72 -27.25 1.79
N LYS A 108 8.91 -27.42 1.20
CA LYS A 108 9.55 -26.41 0.35
C LYS A 108 8.64 -25.93 -0.79
N HIS A 109 7.78 -26.80 -1.32
CA HIS A 109 6.85 -26.46 -2.39
C HIS A 109 5.77 -25.46 -1.93
N SER A 110 5.21 -25.67 -0.74
CA SER A 110 4.24 -24.75 -0.13
C SER A 110 4.87 -23.39 0.17
N GLN A 111 6.13 -23.37 0.63
CA GLN A 111 6.87 -22.12 0.82
C GLN A 111 7.08 -21.34 -0.48
N ARG A 112 7.42 -22.03 -1.60
CA ARG A 112 7.58 -21.37 -2.91
C ARG A 112 6.29 -20.72 -3.40
N ARG A 113 5.14 -21.41 -3.23
CA ARG A 113 3.83 -20.86 -3.59
C ARG A 113 3.50 -19.61 -2.80
N VAL A 114 3.70 -19.65 -1.48
CA VAL A 114 3.45 -18.49 -0.62
C VAL A 114 4.36 -17.33 -1.00
N ARG A 115 5.63 -17.59 -1.29
CA ARG A 115 6.56 -16.55 -1.74
C ARG A 115 6.11 -15.89 -3.05
N ALA A 116 5.61 -16.67 -4.01
CA ALA A 116 5.05 -16.11 -5.24
C ALA A 116 3.85 -15.19 -4.96
N ILE A 117 2.95 -15.61 -4.06
CA ILE A 117 1.81 -14.80 -3.63
C ILE A 117 2.29 -13.51 -2.95
N THR A 118 3.25 -13.60 -2.03
CA THR A 118 3.84 -12.42 -1.37
C THR A 118 4.42 -11.44 -2.39
N ILE A 119 5.17 -11.92 -3.37
CA ILE A 119 5.73 -11.09 -4.44
C ILE A 119 4.61 -10.41 -5.26
N CYS A 120 3.58 -11.15 -5.67
CA CYS A 120 2.44 -10.58 -6.38
C CYS A 120 1.74 -9.48 -5.58
N ILE A 121 1.52 -9.70 -4.27
CA ILE A 121 0.92 -8.69 -3.38
C ILE A 121 1.81 -7.44 -3.31
N VAL A 122 3.12 -7.60 -3.13
CA VAL A 122 4.06 -6.48 -3.07
C VAL A 122 4.06 -5.68 -4.38
N VAL A 123 4.08 -6.36 -5.53
CA VAL A 123 4.01 -5.70 -6.85
C VAL A 123 2.72 -4.90 -6.99
N LEU A 124 1.56 -5.45 -6.58
CA LEU A 124 0.30 -4.73 -6.60
C LEU A 124 0.30 -3.50 -5.70
N ILE A 125 0.87 -3.59 -4.49
CA ILE A 125 1.01 -2.44 -3.58
C ILE A 125 1.84 -1.33 -4.24
N VAL A 126 2.95 -1.68 -4.89
CA VAL A 126 3.78 -0.70 -5.61
C VAL A 126 3.00 -0.05 -6.74
N LEU A 127 2.26 -0.82 -7.55
CA LEU A 127 1.43 -0.28 -8.62
C LEU A 127 0.32 0.65 -8.11
N PHE A 128 -0.34 0.30 -7.00
CA PHE A 128 -1.34 1.17 -6.38
C PHE A 128 -0.73 2.46 -5.83
N ALA A 129 0.43 2.38 -5.17
CA ALA A 129 1.14 3.56 -4.68
C ALA A 129 1.53 4.50 -5.83
N LEU A 130 2.07 3.95 -6.92
CA LEU A 130 2.40 4.71 -8.13
C LEU A 130 1.16 5.34 -8.76
N SER A 131 0.04 4.62 -8.84
CA SER A 131 -1.23 5.17 -9.34
C SER A 131 -1.74 6.30 -8.45
N GLY A 132 -1.61 6.19 -7.13
CA GLY A 132 -1.99 7.25 -6.20
C GLY A 132 -1.15 8.50 -6.39
N ILE A 133 0.18 8.33 -6.52
CA ILE A 133 1.10 9.43 -6.80
C ILE A 133 0.76 10.11 -8.13
N MET A 134 0.50 9.34 -9.18
CA MET A 134 0.08 9.85 -10.49
C MET A 134 -1.19 10.70 -10.39
N LEU A 135 -2.18 10.26 -9.62
CA LEU A 135 -3.42 11.01 -9.41
C LEU A 135 -3.18 12.33 -8.67
N VAL A 136 -2.36 12.33 -7.61
CA VAL A 136 -1.99 13.55 -6.90
C VAL A 136 -1.27 14.54 -7.81
N LEU A 137 -0.31 14.05 -8.58
CA LEU A 137 0.44 14.90 -9.51
C LEU A 137 -0.44 15.42 -10.66
N SER A 138 -1.36 14.59 -11.18
CA SER A 138 -2.35 15.00 -12.17
C SER A 138 -3.31 16.06 -11.61
N ALA A 139 -3.72 15.95 -10.34
CA ALA A 139 -4.53 16.96 -9.69
C ALA A 139 -3.76 18.29 -9.61
N LEU A 140 -2.49 18.26 -9.23
CA LEU A 140 -1.63 19.46 -9.17
C LEU A 140 -1.27 20.07 -10.55
N ALA A 141 -1.89 19.61 -11.64
CA ALA A 141 -1.59 19.99 -13.02
C ALA A 141 -0.09 19.83 -13.39
N ILE A 142 0.65 18.99 -12.66
CA ILE A 142 2.05 18.69 -12.95
C ILE A 142 2.05 17.63 -14.05
N ASP A 143 2.56 17.98 -15.24
CA ASP A 143 2.70 17.01 -16.32
C ASP A 143 3.74 15.94 -15.94
N VAL A 144 3.24 14.76 -15.60
CA VAL A 144 4.02 13.56 -15.24
C VAL A 144 4.25 12.66 -16.45
N ASN A 145 3.70 13.01 -17.61
CA ASN A 145 3.86 12.20 -18.80
C ASN A 145 5.32 12.26 -19.26
N ILE A 146 6.05 11.18 -19.03
CA ILE A 146 7.46 11.04 -19.41
C ILE A 146 7.64 11.31 -20.91
N PHE A 147 6.65 10.98 -21.74
CA PHE A 147 6.69 11.24 -23.19
C PHE A 147 6.58 12.72 -23.55
N ASN A 148 5.84 13.54 -22.78
CA ASN A 148 5.83 14.99 -22.97
C ASN A 148 7.15 15.63 -22.52
N ARG A 149 7.73 15.16 -21.41
CA ARG A 149 9.06 15.62 -20.97
C ARG A 149 10.17 15.25 -21.95
N LEU A 150 10.09 14.08 -22.57
CA LEU A 150 11.02 13.65 -23.62
C LEU A 150 10.83 14.43 -24.93
N LYS A 151 9.59 14.75 -25.33
CA LYS A 151 9.32 15.62 -26.50
C LYS A 151 9.85 17.04 -26.31
N GLY A 152 9.76 17.61 -25.11
CA GLY A 152 10.34 18.92 -24.80
C GLY A 152 11.88 18.97 -24.89
N TRP A 153 12.56 17.83 -24.84
CA TRP A 153 14.01 17.71 -25.01
C TRP A 153 14.43 17.43 -26.46
N PHE A 154 13.51 16.93 -27.29
CA PHE A 154 13.68 16.66 -28.73
C PHE A 154 12.94 17.71 -29.57
N VAL A 155 13.15 18.99 -29.27
CA VAL A 155 12.84 20.07 -30.22
C VAL A 155 14.05 20.20 -31.16
N TRP A 156 13.95 19.55 -32.32
CA TRP A 156 14.52 20.03 -33.57
C TRP A 156 13.38 20.61 -34.40
#